data_AF-A0AAU4UQU2-F1
#
_entry.id   AF-A0AAU4UQU2-F1
#
_cell.length_a   1.000
_cell.length_b   1.000
_cell.length_c   1.000
_cell.angle_alpha   90.00
_cell.angle_beta   90.00
_cell.angle_gamma   90.00
#
_symmetry.space_group_name_H-M   'P 1'
#
loop_
_entity.id
_entity.type
_entity.pdbx_description
1 polymer ?
#
loop_
_entity_poly.entity_id
_entity_poly.type
_entity_poly.pdbx_seq_one_letter_code
_entity_poly.pdbx_strand_id
1 'polypeptide(L)' 'MKSSSAWRALPLAGIATFVMRGREYLLALKVDKELLAVHTLHWSDEIPDPHQEIPDLPKAGKVSAGEIRAAASHNEA' A
#
# COMPACT_ATOMS: atom_id res chain seq x y z
N MET A 1 -29.43 -15.95 10.16
CA MET A 1 -28.59 -15.12 9.26
C MET A 1 -28.13 -13.91 10.04
N LYS A 2 -26.89 -13.87 10.55
CA LYS A 2 -26.41 -12.79 11.44
C LYS A 2 -26.13 -11.53 10.61
N SER A 3 -26.60 -10.40 11.12
CA SER A 3 -26.55 -9.07 10.50
C SER A 3 -25.14 -8.68 10.06
N SER A 4 -24.99 -8.40 8.76
CA SER A 4 -23.73 -8.18 8.04
C SER A 4 -23.29 -6.70 8.07
N SER A 5 -23.23 -6.10 9.26
CA SER A 5 -22.78 -4.69 9.43
C SER A 5 -21.40 -4.57 10.08
N ALA A 6 -20.87 -5.64 10.69
CA ALA A 6 -19.62 -5.60 11.44
C ALA A 6 -18.36 -5.40 10.56
N TRP A 7 -18.37 -5.86 9.30
CA TRP A 7 -17.23 -5.69 8.39
C TRP A 7 -17.11 -4.26 7.84
N ARG A 8 -18.16 -3.44 7.93
CA ARG A 8 -18.16 -2.06 7.43
C ARG A 8 -17.37 -1.09 8.33
N ALA A 9 -17.12 -1.47 9.59
CA ALA A 9 -16.37 -0.65 10.55
C ALA A 9 -14.86 -0.95 10.57
N LEU A 10 -14.44 -2.08 9.99
CA LEU A 10 -13.03 -2.46 9.88
C LEU A 10 -12.50 -2.09 8.50
N PRO A 11 -11.23 -1.66 8.36
CA PRO A 11 -10.61 -1.34 7.07
C PRO A 11 -10.26 -2.62 6.30
N LEU A 12 -11.23 -3.53 6.16
CA LEU A 12 -11.06 -4.78 5.44
C LEU A 12 -10.99 -4.51 3.94
N ALA A 13 -10.20 -5.35 3.27
CA ALA A 13 -10.19 -5.48 1.82
C ALA A 13 -10.42 -6.94 1.47
N GLY A 14 -11.16 -7.19 0.39
CA GLY A 14 -11.22 -8.51 -0.23
C GLY A 14 -9.97 -8.74 -1.08
N ILE A 15 -9.39 -9.93 -1.01
CA ILE A 15 -8.29 -10.31 -1.91
C ILE A 15 -8.86 -11.16 -3.04
N ALA A 16 -8.51 -10.85 -4.28
CA ALA A 16 -9.02 -11.53 -5.46
C ALA A 16 -7.96 -11.62 -6.56
N THR A 17 -8.17 -12.53 -7.51
CA THR A 17 -7.45 -12.53 -8.79
C THR A 17 -8.37 -12.07 -9.90
N PHE A 18 -7.83 -11.36 -10.90
CA PHE A 18 -8.57 -10.89 -12.06
C PHE A 18 -7.75 -11.07 -13.33
N VAL A 19 -8.39 -11.58 -14.38
CA VAL A 19 -7.73 -11.79 -15.67
C VAL A 19 -8.10 -10.68 -16.64
N MET A 20 -7.11 -9.93 -17.12
CA MET A 20 -7.27 -8.96 -18.21
C MET A 20 -6.26 -9.25 -19.31
N ARG A 21 -6.74 -9.31 -20.56
CA ARG A 21 -5.88 -9.50 -21.75
C ARG A 21 -4.93 -10.70 -21.63
N GLY A 22 -5.41 -11.78 -21.02
CA GLY A 22 -4.65 -13.02 -20.83
C GLY A 22 -3.60 -12.99 -19.71
N ARG A 23 -3.59 -11.96 -18.85
CA ARG A 23 -2.73 -11.89 -17.66
C ARG A 23 -3.57 -11.89 -16.39
N GLU A 24 -3.16 -12.66 -15.41
CA GLU A 24 -3.75 -12.66 -14.07
C GLU A 24 -3.10 -11.60 -13.18
N TYR A 25 -3.90 -10.89 -12.41
CA TYR A 25 -3.49 -9.83 -11.49
C TYR A 25 -3.99 -10.15 -10.09
N LEU A 26 -3.14 -9.98 -9.08
CA LEU A 26 -3.54 -9.99 -7.67
C LEU A 26 -4.12 -8.63 -7.30
N LEU A 27 -5.28 -8.59 -6.65
CA LEU A 27 -6.01 -7.36 -6.35
C LEU A 27 -6.44 -7.29 -4.87
N ALA A 28 -6.41 -6.09 -4.30
CA ALA A 28 -7.18 -5.72 -3.12
C ALA A 28 -8.42 -4.92 -3.52
N LEU A 29 -9.58 -5.40 -3.11
CA LEU A 29 -10.89 -4.81 -3.34
C LEU A 29 -11.35 -4.08 -2.07
N LYS A 30 -11.55 -2.77 -2.18
CA LYS A 30 -11.98 -1.93 -1.05
C LYS A 30 -13.25 -1.18 -1.41
N VAL A 31 -14.22 -1.17 -0.51
CA VAL A 31 -15.36 -0.26 -0.64
C VAL A 31 -14.88 1.16 -0.35
N ASP A 32 -15.00 2.03 -1.33
CA ASP A 32 -14.78 3.46 -1.20
C ASP A 32 -16.08 4.21 -1.54
N LYS A 33 -16.69 4.81 -0.52
CA LYS A 33 -18.03 5.41 -0.57
C LYS A 33 -19.07 4.40 -1.10
N GLU A 34 -19.47 4.53 -2.37
CA GLU A 34 -20.47 3.68 -3.05
C GLU A 34 -19.85 2.88 -4.20
N LEU A 35 -18.53 2.91 -4.35
CA LEU A 35 -17.79 2.23 -5.40
C LEU A 35 -16.87 1.17 -4.83
N LEU A 36 -16.51 0.21 -5.68
CA LEU A 36 -15.43 -0.73 -5.39
C LEU A 36 -14.13 -0.19 -5.99
N ALA A 37 -13.22 0.25 -5.13
CA ALA A 37 -11.86 0.56 -5.51
C ALA A 37 -11.08 -0.74 -5.70
N VAL A 38 -10.34 -0.81 -6.81
CA VAL A 38 -9.48 -1.94 -7.16
C VAL A 38 -8.03 -1.48 -7.08
N HIS A 39 -7.26 -2.12 -6.23
CA HIS A 39 -5.82 -1.90 -6.12
C HIS A 39 -5.08 -3.12 -6.64
N THR A 40 -4.31 -2.95 -7.72
CA THR A 40 -3.40 -3.99 -8.19
C THR A 40 -2.25 -4.16 -7.21
N LEU A 41 -1.99 -5.40 -6.82
CA LEU A 41 -0.91 -5.79 -5.93
C LEU A 41 0.18 -6.52 -6.70
N HIS A 42 1.38 -6.52 -6.14
CA HIS A 42 2.49 -7.34 -6.61
C HIS A 42 2.42 -8.73 -5.97
N TRP A 43 2.83 -9.74 -6.74
CA TRP A 43 3.12 -11.06 -6.19
C TRP A 43 4.39 -11.01 -5.33
N SER A 44 4.59 -11.99 -4.46
CA SER A 44 5.70 -11.97 -3.50
C SER A 44 7.08 -11.99 -4.16
N ASP A 45 7.20 -12.62 -5.32
CA ASP A 45 8.39 -12.73 -6.13
C ASP A 45 8.64 -11.50 -7.02
N GLU A 46 7.63 -10.64 -7.18
CA GLU A 46 7.76 -9.37 -7.90
C GLU A 46 8.31 -8.24 -7.03
N ILE A 47 8.49 -8.45 -5.72
CA ILE A 47 9.02 -7.44 -4.79
C ILE A 47 10.56 -7.59 -4.71
N PRO A 48 11.35 -6.67 -5.28
CA PRO A 48 12.82 -6.78 -5.25
C PRO A 48 13.39 -6.44 -3.87
N ASP A 49 14.57 -6.98 -3.56
CA ASP A 49 15.33 -6.58 -2.36
C ASP A 49 15.93 -5.18 -2.55
N PRO A 50 15.50 -4.16 -1.78
CA PRO A 50 15.96 -2.79 -1.96
C PRO A 50 17.47 -2.64 -1.70
N HIS A 51 18.09 -3.52 -0.91
CA HIS A 51 19.53 -3.49 -0.66
C HIS A 51 20.38 -3.97 -1.84
N GLN A 52 19.77 -4.68 -2.80
CA GLN A 52 20.45 -5.16 -4.00
C GLN A 52 20.29 -4.18 -5.16
N GLU A 53 19.14 -3.50 -5.23
CA GLU A 53 18.78 -2.63 -6.36
C GLU A 53 19.20 -1.16 -6.17
N ILE A 54 19.38 -0.70 -4.93
CA ILE A 54 19.64 0.71 -4.63
C ILE A 54 21.03 0.84 -3.96
N PRO A 55 22.09 1.18 -4.72
CA PRO A 55 23.47 1.21 -4.21
C PRO A 55 23.66 2.10 -2.98
N ASP A 56 22.97 3.25 -2.94
CA ASP A 56 23.09 4.24 -1.87
C ASP A 56 21.86 4.23 -0.94
N LEU A 57 21.24 3.06 -0.73
CA LEU A 57 20.08 2.95 0.14
C LEU A 57 20.42 3.46 1.55
N PRO A 58 19.70 4.49 2.07
CA PRO A 58 20.00 5.03 3.39
C PRO A 58 19.86 3.96 4.47
N LYS A 59 20.88 3.83 5.32
CA LYS A 59 20.79 2.97 6.49
C LYS A 59 19.93 3.64 7.55
N ALA A 60 19.19 2.84 8.32
CA ALA A 60 18.47 3.34 9.48
C ALA A 60 19.44 4.09 10.41
N GLY A 61 19.15 5.36 10.66
CA GLY A 61 19.96 6.26 11.47
C GLY A 61 19.09 7.12 12.39
N LYS A 62 19.69 7.68 13.44
CA LYS A 62 18.99 8.63 14.30
C LYS A 62 18.92 9.98 13.58
N VAL A 63 17.71 10.48 13.39
CA VAL A 63 17.45 11.83 12.85
C VAL A 63 17.06 12.74 14.01
N SER A 64 17.60 13.95 14.04
CA SER A 64 17.30 14.93 15.08
C SER A 64 15.91 15.55 14.89
N ALA A 65 15.30 16.00 15.99
CA ALA A 65 14.04 16.73 15.93
C ALA A 65 14.12 18.08 15.18
N GLY A 66 15.33 18.60 14.97
CA GLY A 66 15.57 19.80 14.15
C GLY A 66 15.49 19.48 12.66
N GLU A 67 16.14 18.40 12.23
CA GLU A 67 16.09 17.92 10.84
C GLU A 67 14.67 17.52 10.41
N ILE A 68 13.92 16.85 11.30
CA ILE A 68 12.51 16.52 11.03
C ILE A 68 11.67 17.78 10.81
N ARG A 69 11.87 18.81 11.65
CA ARG A 69 11.13 20.08 11.54
C ARG A 69 11.49 20.85 10.26
N ALA A 70 12.77 20.91 9.91
CA ALA A 70 13.23 21.53 8.68
C ALA A 70 12.62 20.83 7.44
N ALA A 71 12.63 19.49 7.42
CA ALA A 71 12.03 18.72 6.33
C ALA A 71 10.51 18.92 6.24
N ALA A 72 9.80 18.95 7.37
CA ALA A 72 8.36 19.21 7.38
C ALA A 72 8.02 20.59 6.79
N SER A 73 8.76 21.64 7.17
CA SER A 73 8.55 22.99 6.63
C SER A 73 8.85 23.15 5.14
N HIS A 74 9.68 22.26 4.57
CA HIS A 74 9.97 22.26 3.14
C HIS A 74 8.83 21.65 2.30
N ASN A 75 8.12 20.65 2.82
CA ASN A 75 7.04 19.98 2.09
C ASN A 75 5.71 20.76 2.09
N GLU A 76 5.59 21.80 2.91
CA GLU A 76 4.40 22.65 3.02
C GLU A 76 4.49 23.94 2.17
N ALA A 77 5.59 24.14 1.44
CA ALA A 77 5.84 25.28 0.55
C ALA A 77 5.65 24.90 -0.92
#